data_AF-A0A0F2SAH3-F1
#
_entry.id   AF-A0A0F2SAH3-F1
#
_cell.length_a   1.000
_cell.length_b   1.000
_cell.length_c   1.000
_cell.angle_alpha   90.00
_cell.angle_beta   90.00
_cell.angle_gamma   90.00
#
_symmetry.space_group_name_H-M   'P 1'
#
loop_
_entity.id
_entity.type
_entity.pdbx_description
1 polymer ?
#
loop_
_entity_poly.entity_id
_entity_poly.type
_entity_poly.pdbx_seq_one_letter_code
_entity_poly.pdbx_strand_id
1 'polypeptide(L)'
;MITADLFRAVFVGLIPVLIGYSINLVYFLTFLSTTANLFFSPAKMAVIPAIFTKEKILTATSLAETSENITEILGYALAGVLIMFIPIQKIFYLDSLTFLLSAALIFTMSFNFEAEDQAKKNLDMENESHIFQDIIEGLAYIRKTKVLAHNLLTYCLVLLIFSGFNPLIFVYALDTLKTSTVGLGILEASAAVGITVGSIAI
;
A
#
# COMPACT_ATOMS: atom_id res chain seq x y z
N MET A 1 3.31 -11.31 3.93
CA MET A 1 3.47 -10.65 2.61
C MET A 1 3.08 -11.58 1.48
N ILE A 2 3.72 -12.75 1.31
CA ILE A 2 3.40 -13.73 0.24
C ILE A 2 1.91 -14.06 0.16
N THR A 3 1.29 -14.45 1.27
CA THR A 3 -0.14 -14.80 1.29
C THR A 3 -1.04 -13.62 0.88
N ALA A 4 -0.69 -12.40 1.28
CA ALA A 4 -1.43 -11.21 0.89
C ALA A 4 -1.31 -10.94 -0.62
N ASP A 5 -0.12 -11.08 -1.20
CA ASP A 5 0.09 -10.95 -2.64
C ASP A 5 -0.66 -12.02 -3.43
N LEU A 6 -0.66 -13.27 -2.97
CA LEU A 6 -1.43 -14.34 -3.59
C LEU A 6 -2.94 -14.05 -3.59
N PHE A 7 -3.48 -13.58 -2.45
CA PHE A 7 -4.88 -13.18 -2.38
C PHE A 7 -5.19 -12.02 -3.32
N ARG A 8 -4.33 -10.99 -3.36
CA ARG A 8 -4.50 -9.85 -4.27
C ARG A 8 -4.42 -10.25 -5.73
N ALA A 9 -3.49 -11.13 -6.10
CA ALA A 9 -3.38 -11.68 -7.45
C ALA A 9 -4.70 -12.34 -7.88
N VAL A 10 -5.30 -13.15 -7.01
CA VAL A 10 -6.59 -13.81 -7.27
C VAL A 10 -7.71 -12.78 -7.37
N PHE A 11 -7.85 -11.88 -6.39
CA PHE A 11 -8.96 -10.92 -6.38
C PHE A 11 -8.91 -9.97 -7.57
N VAL A 12 -7.73 -9.42 -7.88
CA VAL A 12 -7.53 -8.52 -9.03
C VAL A 12 -7.72 -9.27 -10.36
N GLY A 13 -7.22 -10.51 -10.46
CA GLY A 13 -7.38 -11.34 -11.65
C GLY A 13 -8.83 -11.74 -11.95
N LEU A 14 -9.70 -11.75 -10.94
CA LEU A 14 -11.13 -12.03 -11.11
C LEU A 14 -11.96 -10.81 -11.55
N ILE A 15 -11.45 -9.58 -11.38
CA ILE A 15 -12.17 -8.34 -11.75
C ILE A 15 -12.60 -8.34 -13.23
N PRO A 16 -11.74 -8.66 -14.22
CA PRO A 16 -12.12 -8.64 -15.63
C PRO A 16 -13.24 -9.61 -16.00
N VAL A 17 -13.37 -10.73 -15.28
CA VAL A 17 -14.40 -11.73 -15.52
C VAL A 17 -15.73 -11.25 -14.93
N LEU A 18 -15.68 -10.65 -13.74
CA LEU A 18 -16.88 -10.30 -12.97
C LEU A 18 -17.44 -8.90 -13.28
N ILE A 19 -16.67 -8.03 -13.92
CA ILE A 19 -17.12 -6.68 -14.32
C ILE A 19 -18.33 -6.71 -15.26
N GLY A 20 -18.47 -7.77 -16.08
CA GLY A 20 -19.61 -7.96 -16.98
C GLY A 20 -20.88 -8.48 -16.29
N TYR A 21 -20.76 -8.99 -15.06
CA TYR A 21 -21.89 -9.56 -14.31
C TYR A 21 -22.48 -8.57 -13.31
N SER A 22 -21.64 -7.94 -12.49
CA SER A 22 -22.09 -6.99 -11.47
C SER A 22 -20.98 -6.09 -10.99
N ILE A 23 -21.24 -4.77 -10.98
CA ILE A 23 -20.32 -3.78 -10.41
C ILE A 23 -20.13 -3.96 -8.90
N ASN A 24 -21.14 -4.50 -8.19
CA ASN A 24 -21.05 -4.76 -6.75
C ASN A 24 -19.97 -5.80 -6.42
N LEU A 25 -19.77 -6.78 -7.31
CA LEU A 25 -18.70 -7.77 -7.16
C LEU A 25 -17.32 -7.14 -7.34
N VAL A 26 -17.18 -6.17 -8.24
CA VAL A 26 -15.94 -5.42 -8.40
C VAL A 26 -15.61 -4.64 -7.13
N TYR A 27 -16.59 -3.95 -6.54
CA TYR A 27 -16.38 -3.27 -5.25
C TYR A 27 -15.99 -4.22 -4.13
N PHE A 28 -16.63 -5.39 -4.05
CA PHE A 28 -16.30 -6.40 -3.06
C PHE A 28 -14.87 -6.96 -3.24
N LEU A 29 -14.44 -7.22 -4.48
CA LEU A 29 -13.07 -7.66 -4.76
C LEU A 29 -12.04 -6.58 -4.47
N THR A 30 -12.31 -5.33 -4.82
CA THR A 30 -11.45 -4.19 -4.47
C THR A 30 -11.33 -4.03 -2.96
N PHE A 31 -12.43 -4.22 -2.21
CA PHE A 31 -12.43 -4.21 -0.75
C PHE A 31 -11.53 -5.31 -0.16
N LEU A 32 -11.66 -6.54 -0.67
CA LEU A 32 -10.82 -7.66 -0.22
C LEU A 32 -9.34 -7.45 -0.57
N SER A 33 -9.03 -6.98 -1.78
CA SER A 33 -7.66 -6.68 -2.21
C SER A 33 -7.03 -5.58 -1.34
N THR A 34 -7.80 -4.52 -1.04
CA THR A 34 -7.34 -3.43 -0.17
C THR A 34 -7.14 -3.93 1.26
N THR A 35 -8.02 -4.80 1.77
CA THR A 35 -7.86 -5.40 3.10
C THR A 35 -6.60 -6.27 3.18
N ALA A 36 -6.29 -7.04 2.14
CA ALA A 36 -5.03 -7.79 2.06
C ALA A 36 -3.81 -6.85 2.08
N ASN A 37 -3.88 -5.68 1.42
CA ASN A 37 -2.83 -4.67 1.44
C ASN A 37 -2.54 -4.13 2.86
N LEU A 38 -3.55 -4.02 3.73
CA LEU A 38 -3.37 -3.54 5.11
C LEU A 38 -2.41 -4.43 5.92
N PHE A 39 -2.31 -5.73 5.60
CA PHE A 39 -1.35 -6.63 6.25
C PHE A 39 0.04 -6.56 5.61
N PHE A 40 0.13 -6.15 4.34
CA PHE A 40 1.39 -6.09 3.61
C PHE A 40 2.28 -4.95 4.11
N SER A 41 1.71 -3.75 4.31
CA SER A 41 2.44 -2.56 4.76
C SER A 41 3.21 -2.76 6.09
N PRO A 42 2.57 -3.17 7.21
CA PRO A 42 3.29 -3.38 8.47
C PRO A 42 4.31 -4.53 8.39
N ALA A 43 4.00 -5.57 7.62
CA ALA A 43 4.95 -6.66 7.39
C ALA A 43 6.20 -6.19 6.63
N LYS A 44 6.03 -5.34 5.60
CA LYS A 44 7.15 -4.70 4.89
C LYS A 44 8.01 -3.86 5.82
N MET A 45 7.40 -3.07 6.71
CA MET A 45 8.14 -2.25 7.67
C MET A 45 8.87 -3.08 8.73
N ALA A 46 8.32 -4.22 9.15
CA ALA A 46 8.95 -5.13 10.10
C ALA A 46 10.16 -5.88 9.51
N VAL A 47 10.19 -6.09 8.19
CA VAL A 47 11.27 -6.78 7.50
C VAL A 47 12.56 -5.94 7.39
N ILE A 48 12.44 -4.61 7.21
CA ILE A 48 13.60 -3.71 7.08
C ILE A 48 14.58 -3.85 8.27
N PRO A 49 14.16 -3.71 9.55
CA PRO A 49 15.08 -3.85 10.68
C PRO A 49 15.56 -5.29 10.90
N ALA A 50 14.91 -6.30 10.31
CA ALA A 50 15.34 -7.69 10.41
C ALA A 50 16.49 -8.03 9.44
N ILE A 51 16.62 -7.28 8.34
CA ILE A 51 17.62 -7.53 7.28
C ILE A 51 18.82 -6.58 7.39
N PHE A 52 18.60 -5.35 7.83
CA PHE A 52 19.63 -4.31 7.85
C PHE A 52 20.17 -4.04 9.25
N THR A 53 21.46 -3.72 9.34
CA THR A 53 22.05 -3.23 10.59
C THR A 53 21.50 -1.85 10.95
N LYS A 54 21.56 -1.47 12.24
CA LYS A 54 20.97 -0.21 12.75
C LYS A 54 21.43 1.02 11.97
N GLU A 55 22.67 1.05 11.51
CA GLU A 55 23.25 2.16 10.75
C GLU A 55 22.64 2.27 9.34
N LYS A 56 22.14 1.16 8.78
CA LYS A 56 21.55 1.10 7.44
C LYS A 56 20.03 1.18 7.42
N ILE A 57 19.36 1.08 8.59
CA ILE A 57 17.89 1.15 8.67
C ILE A 57 17.37 2.46 8.06
N LEU A 58 17.98 3.60 8.40
CA LEU A 58 17.56 4.89 7.86
C LEU A 58 17.68 4.92 6.32
N THR A 59 18.83 4.50 5.78
CA THR A 59 19.04 4.43 4.33
C THR A 59 18.07 3.47 3.64
N ALA A 60 17.80 2.31 4.24
CA ALA A 60 16.87 1.32 3.70
C ALA A 60 15.43 1.84 3.69
N THR A 61 14.99 2.48 4.77
CA THR A 61 13.66 3.12 4.84
C THR A 61 13.53 4.25 3.83
N SER A 62 14.50 5.16 3.76
CA SER A 62 14.47 6.25 2.77
C SER A 62 14.47 5.75 1.32
N LEU A 63 15.22 4.68 1.03
CA LEU A 63 15.21 4.06 -0.29
C LEU A 63 13.85 3.41 -0.61
N ALA A 64 13.23 2.76 0.38
CA ALA A 64 11.89 2.18 0.22
C ALA A 64 10.83 3.25 -0.06
N GLU A 65 10.86 4.38 0.67
CA GLU A 65 9.97 5.52 0.43
C GLU A 65 10.21 6.17 -0.94
N THR A 66 11.47 6.36 -1.32
CA THR A 66 11.81 6.88 -2.65
C THR A 66 11.31 5.95 -3.75
N SER A 67 11.42 4.63 -3.56
CA SER A 67 10.92 3.65 -4.51
C SER A 67 9.39 3.70 -4.65
N GLU A 68 8.66 3.91 -3.55
CA GLU A 68 7.20 4.09 -3.59
C GLU A 68 6.84 5.35 -4.37
N ASN A 69 7.47 6.49 -4.07
CA ASN A 69 7.24 7.76 -4.77
C ASN A 69 7.50 7.66 -6.28
N ILE A 70 8.60 7.03 -6.69
CA ILE A 70 8.91 6.79 -8.10
C ILE A 70 7.85 5.88 -8.74
N THR A 71 7.45 4.83 -8.04
CA THR A 71 6.42 3.90 -8.52
C THR A 71 5.07 4.59 -8.68
N GLU A 72 4.73 5.52 -7.78
CA GLU A 72 3.50 6.31 -7.87
C GLU A 72 3.52 7.26 -9.09
N ILE A 73 4.60 8.03 -9.26
CA ILE A 73 4.76 8.94 -10.42
C ILE A 73 4.67 8.17 -11.74
N LEU A 74 5.50 7.13 -11.87
CA LEU A 74 5.58 6.35 -13.11
C LEU A 74 4.31 5.52 -13.29
N GLY A 75 3.71 5.01 -12.22
CA GLY A 75 2.50 4.22 -12.22
C GLY A 75 1.32 4.99 -12.81
N TYR A 76 1.06 6.20 -12.33
CA TYR A 76 -0.02 7.04 -12.88
C TYR A 76 0.23 7.45 -14.33
N ALA A 77 1.47 7.84 -14.66
CA ALA A 77 1.83 8.22 -16.02
C ALA A 77 1.67 7.04 -17.00
N LEU A 78 2.18 5.87 -16.64
CA LEU A 78 2.08 4.65 -17.45
C LEU A 78 0.64 4.17 -17.54
N ALA A 79 -0.12 4.17 -16.44
CA ALA A 79 -1.52 3.73 -16.43
C ALA A 79 -2.38 4.55 -17.41
N GLY A 80 -2.24 5.88 -17.41
CA GLY A 80 -2.95 6.76 -18.33
C GLY A 80 -2.68 6.44 -19.81
N VAL A 81 -1.44 6.09 -20.14
CA VAL A 81 -1.03 5.72 -21.51
C VAL A 81 -1.45 4.29 -21.86
N LEU A 82 -1.24 3.33 -20.96
CA LEU A 82 -1.53 1.91 -21.19
C LEU A 82 -3.00 1.66 -21.52
N ILE A 83 -3.91 2.39 -20.88
CA ILE A 83 -5.36 2.28 -21.10
C ILE A 83 -5.76 2.66 -22.54
N MET A 84 -4.94 3.44 -23.27
CA MET A 84 -5.23 3.75 -24.68
C MET A 84 -4.95 2.59 -25.63
N PHE A 85 -3.94 1.79 -25.33
CA PHE A 85 -3.43 0.77 -26.26
C PHE A 85 -3.85 -0.64 -25.84
N ILE A 86 -4.12 -0.85 -24.56
CA ILE A 86 -4.40 -2.15 -23.97
C ILE A 86 -5.82 -2.14 -23.40
N PRO A 87 -6.67 -3.12 -23.76
CA PRO A 87 -7.98 -3.29 -23.13
C PRO A 87 -7.85 -3.39 -21.61
N ILE A 88 -8.74 -2.71 -20.89
CA ILE A 88 -8.71 -2.64 -19.42
C ILE A 88 -8.64 -4.04 -18.76
N GLN A 89 -9.27 -5.05 -19.36
CA GLN A 89 -9.21 -6.43 -18.85
C GLN A 89 -7.77 -6.97 -18.81
N LYS A 90 -6.97 -6.69 -19.84
CA LYS A 90 -5.57 -7.13 -19.91
C LYS A 90 -4.68 -6.38 -18.92
N ILE A 91 -5.01 -5.12 -18.61
CA ILE A 91 -4.29 -4.33 -17.60
C ILE A 91 -4.48 -4.95 -16.21
N PHE A 92 -5.70 -5.35 -15.85
CA PHE A 92 -5.95 -6.10 -14.61
C PHE A 92 -5.23 -7.45 -14.54
N TYR A 93 -5.13 -8.18 -15.66
CA TYR A 93 -4.32 -9.41 -15.68
C TYR A 93 -2.82 -9.14 -15.52
N LEU A 94 -2.33 -8.04 -16.12
CA LEU A 94 -0.95 -7.60 -15.92
C LEU A 94 -0.69 -7.27 -14.45
N ASP A 95 -1.60 -6.55 -13.79
CA ASP A 95 -1.51 -6.22 -12.37
C ASP A 95 -1.61 -7.48 -11.47
N SER A 96 -2.48 -8.43 -11.79
CA SER A 96 -2.51 -9.74 -11.12
C SER A 96 -1.15 -10.46 -11.22
N LEU A 97 -0.49 -10.38 -12.38
CA LEU A 97 0.84 -10.98 -12.58
C LEU A 97 1.94 -10.29 -11.77
N THR A 98 1.89 -8.97 -11.57
CA THR A 98 2.88 -8.27 -10.73
C THR A 98 2.81 -8.73 -9.28
N PHE A 99 1.61 -9.01 -8.75
CA PHE A 99 1.46 -9.61 -7.42
C PHE A 99 2.03 -11.03 -7.34
N LEU A 100 1.84 -11.85 -8.37
CA LEU A 100 2.46 -13.18 -8.42
C LEU A 100 3.99 -13.11 -8.49
N LEU A 101 4.54 -12.17 -9.26
CA LEU A 101 5.97 -11.93 -9.33
C LEU A 101 6.52 -11.45 -7.99
N SER A 102 5.82 -10.54 -7.30
CA SER A 102 6.16 -10.09 -5.94
C SER A 102 6.18 -11.28 -4.97
N ALA A 103 5.13 -12.10 -4.97
CA ALA A 103 5.07 -13.31 -4.13
C ALA A 103 6.25 -14.26 -4.40
N ALA A 104 6.62 -14.47 -5.67
CA ALA A 104 7.75 -15.30 -6.05
C ALA A 104 9.10 -14.71 -5.61
N LEU A 105 9.31 -13.39 -5.77
CA LEU A 105 10.53 -12.72 -5.33
C LEU A 105 10.68 -12.72 -3.80
N ILE A 106 9.58 -12.56 -3.07
CA ILE A 106 9.60 -12.64 -1.60
C ILE A 106 9.85 -14.08 -1.16
N PHE A 107 9.32 -15.07 -1.89
CA PHE A 107 9.54 -16.48 -1.59
C PHE A 107 11.01 -16.91 -1.80
N THR A 108 11.72 -16.33 -2.77
CA THR A 108 13.15 -16.60 -2.97
C THR A 108 14.06 -15.86 -1.99
N MET A 109 13.52 -14.91 -1.23
CA MET A 109 14.27 -14.18 -0.23
C MET A 109 14.55 -15.09 0.97
N SER A 110 15.80 -15.48 1.15
CA SER A 110 16.24 -16.19 2.35
C SER A 110 16.44 -15.18 3.47
N PHE A 111 15.48 -15.11 4.39
CA PHE A 111 15.64 -14.32 5.61
C PHE A 111 16.66 -15.02 6.52
N ASN A 112 17.70 -14.30 6.93
CA ASN A 112 18.56 -14.74 8.03
C ASN A 112 17.76 -14.55 9.33
N PHE A 113 17.01 -15.59 9.68
CA PHE A 113 16.10 -15.63 10.82
C PHE A 113 16.79 -15.69 12.19
N GLU A 114 18.06 -15.28 12.35
CA GLU A 114 18.68 -15.17 13.68
C GLU A 114 17.92 -14.17 14.59
N ALA A 115 17.30 -13.15 14.00
CA ALA A 115 16.40 -12.23 14.72
C ALA A 115 15.00 -12.83 14.99
N GLU A 116 14.49 -13.71 14.14
CA GLU A 116 13.21 -14.40 14.36
C GLU A 116 13.34 -15.54 15.38
N ASP A 117 14.49 -16.20 15.48
CA ASP A 117 14.74 -17.22 16.49
C ASP A 117 14.82 -16.60 17.91
N GLN A 118 15.28 -15.35 18.02
CA GLN A 118 15.16 -14.58 19.27
C GLN A 118 13.74 -14.07 19.53
N ALA A 119 13.00 -13.63 18.51
CA ALA A 119 11.61 -13.23 18.66
C ALA A 119 10.70 -14.42 19.04
N LYS A 120 10.87 -15.57 18.41
CA LYS A 120 10.18 -16.84 18.76
C LYS A 120 10.58 -17.35 20.13
N LYS A 121 11.88 -17.36 20.49
CA LYS A 121 12.29 -17.75 21.86
C LYS A 121 11.73 -16.84 22.95
N ASN A 122 11.50 -15.55 22.66
CA ASN A 122 10.83 -14.64 23.59
C ASN A 122 9.31 -14.81 23.61
N LEU A 123 8.69 -15.28 22.52
CA LEU A 123 7.25 -15.59 22.45
C LEU A 123 6.93 -16.94 23.12
N ASP A 124 7.80 -17.93 22.97
CA ASP A 124 7.61 -19.29 23.48
C ASP A 124 7.81 -19.42 25.01
N MET A 125 8.33 -18.39 25.69
CA MET A 125 8.62 -18.45 27.12
C MET A 125 7.61 -17.75 28.04
N GLU A 126 6.66 -16.91 27.56
CA GLU A 126 5.68 -16.33 28.51
C GLU A 126 4.34 -15.78 27.98
N ASN A 127 3.96 -15.88 26.70
CA ASN A 127 2.65 -15.33 26.30
C ASN A 127 2.00 -16.09 25.14
N GLU A 128 0.79 -16.62 25.39
CA GLU A 128 -0.18 -16.79 24.31
C GLU A 128 -0.27 -15.45 23.56
N SER A 129 -0.09 -15.45 22.25
CA SER A 129 -0.01 -14.24 21.44
C SER A 129 -1.32 -13.43 21.47
N HIS A 130 -1.49 -12.57 22.47
CA HIS A 130 -2.66 -11.72 22.63
C HIS A 130 -2.49 -10.44 21.80
N ILE A 131 -2.36 -10.57 20.47
CA ILE A 131 -2.27 -9.43 19.53
C ILE A 131 -3.37 -8.41 19.78
N PHE A 132 -4.58 -8.89 20.11
CA PHE A 132 -5.71 -8.02 20.41
C PHE A 132 -5.53 -7.25 21.70
N GLN A 133 -4.92 -7.87 22.72
CA GLN A 133 -4.60 -7.20 23.98
C GLN A 133 -3.50 -6.16 23.79
N ASP A 134 -2.45 -6.47 23.02
CA ASP A 134 -1.39 -5.53 22.67
C ASP A 134 -1.95 -4.29 21.93
N ILE A 135 -2.89 -4.49 21.01
CA ILE A 135 -3.60 -3.41 20.32
C ILE A 135 -4.39 -2.54 21.31
N ILE A 136 -5.13 -3.18 22.23
CA ILE A 136 -5.92 -2.45 23.25
C ILE A 136 -5.01 -1.66 24.18
N GLU A 137 -3.91 -2.26 24.64
CA GLU A 137 -2.93 -1.61 25.50
C GLU A 137 -2.25 -0.43 24.80
N GLY A 138 -1.89 -0.58 23.52
CA GLY A 138 -1.37 0.50 22.69
C GLY A 138 -2.36 1.66 22.54
N LEU A 139 -3.63 1.37 22.26
CA LEU A 139 -4.70 2.39 22.19
C LEU A 139 -4.92 3.08 23.54
N ALA A 140 -4.91 2.32 24.63
CA ALA A 140 -5.01 2.86 25.98
C ALA A 140 -3.82 3.78 26.32
N TYR A 141 -2.61 3.42 25.88
CA TYR A 141 -1.41 4.23 26.06
C TYR A 141 -1.46 5.54 25.28
N ILE A 142 -1.87 5.49 24.00
CA ILE A 142 -2.07 6.68 23.18
C ILE A 142 -3.08 7.62 23.83
N ARG A 143 -4.19 7.08 24.34
CA ARG A 143 -5.23 7.87 25.02
C ARG A 143 -4.73 8.54 26.30
N LYS A 144 -3.82 7.89 27.06
CA LYS A 144 -3.22 8.47 28.28
C LYS A 144 -2.24 9.59 27.96
N THR A 145 -1.50 9.49 26.86
CA THR A 145 -0.47 10.46 26.49
C THR A 145 -1.04 11.54 25.57
N LYS A 146 -1.39 12.70 26.12
CA LYS A 146 -2.05 13.79 25.39
C LYS A 146 -1.36 14.19 24.08
N VAL A 147 -0.02 14.19 24.04
CA VAL A 147 0.76 14.53 22.83
C VAL A 147 0.53 13.49 21.72
N LEU A 148 0.59 12.19 22.05
CA LEU A 148 0.34 11.12 21.08
C LEU A 148 -1.12 11.13 20.61
N ALA A 149 -2.08 11.32 21.52
CA ALA A 149 -3.49 11.43 21.15
C ALA A 149 -3.77 12.58 20.18
N HIS A 150 -3.17 13.76 20.42
CA HIS A 150 -3.31 14.90 19.50
C HIS A 150 -2.65 14.65 18.15
N ASN A 151 -1.45 14.04 18.14
CA ASN A 151 -0.76 13.72 16.90
C ASN A 151 -1.58 12.70 16.08
N LEU A 152 -2.05 11.63 16.71
CA LEU A 152 -2.91 10.64 16.07
C LEU A 152 -4.19 11.27 15.51
N LEU A 153 -4.87 12.12 16.29
CA LEU A 153 -6.09 12.80 15.83
C LEU A 153 -5.80 13.70 14.62
N THR A 154 -4.71 14.47 14.66
CA THR A 154 -4.30 15.35 13.56
C THR A 154 -4.02 14.54 12.31
N TYR A 155 -3.29 13.43 12.44
CA TYR A 155 -2.99 12.52 11.35
C TYR A 155 -4.27 11.91 10.75
N CYS A 156 -5.20 11.42 11.59
CA CYS A 156 -6.49 10.92 11.14
C CYS A 156 -7.31 11.97 10.39
N LEU A 157 -7.33 13.23 10.87
CA LEU A 157 -8.04 14.31 10.20
C LEU A 157 -7.45 14.65 8.83
N VAL A 158 -6.12 14.72 8.73
CA VAL A 158 -5.43 14.95 7.45
C VAL A 158 -5.75 13.82 6.48
N LEU A 159 -5.65 12.55 6.91
CA LEU A 159 -5.98 11.39 6.08
C LEU A 159 -7.44 11.38 5.65
N LEU A 160 -8.37 11.76 6.52
CA LEU A 160 -9.80 11.82 6.19
C LEU A 160 -10.07 12.86 5.09
N ILE A 161 -9.49 14.05 5.21
CA ILE A 161 -9.62 15.12 4.21
C ILE A 161 -9.02 14.67 2.88
N PHE A 162 -7.80 14.10 2.92
CA PHE A 162 -7.10 13.63 1.73
C PHE A 162 -7.84 12.49 1.01
N SER A 163 -8.39 11.53 1.78
CA SER A 163 -9.17 10.40 1.25
C SER A 163 -10.46 10.85 0.57
N GLY A 164 -11.11 11.91 1.07
CA GLY A 164 -12.27 12.51 0.43
C GLY A 164 -11.91 13.28 -0.84
N PHE A 165 -10.74 13.94 -0.86
CA PHE A 165 -10.28 14.73 -2.00
C PHE A 165 -9.87 13.87 -3.21
N ASN A 166 -9.23 12.72 -2.96
CA ASN A 166 -8.72 11.85 -4.02
C ASN A 166 -9.76 11.44 -5.09
N PRO A 167 -10.95 10.90 -4.77
CA PRO A 167 -11.96 10.56 -5.80
C PRO A 167 -12.59 11.81 -6.46
N LEU A 168 -12.61 12.96 -5.77
CA LEU A 168 -13.12 14.21 -6.33
C LEU A 168 -12.25 14.72 -7.48
N ILE A 169 -10.94 14.46 -7.45
CA ILE A 169 -10.03 14.78 -8.57
C ILE A 169 -10.49 14.07 -9.85
N PHE A 170 -10.89 12.80 -9.77
CA PHE A 170 -11.35 12.03 -10.94
C PHE A 170 -12.60 12.66 -11.57
N VAL A 171 -13.58 13.01 -10.74
CA VAL A 171 -14.82 13.68 -11.18
C VAL A 171 -14.50 15.07 -11.75
N TYR A 172 -13.66 15.85 -11.07
CA TYR A 172 -13.27 17.17 -11.56
C TYR A 172 -12.54 17.11 -12.90
N ALA A 173 -11.60 16.17 -13.04
CA ALA A 173 -10.84 15.97 -14.28
C ALA A 173 -11.74 15.56 -15.45
N LEU A 174 -12.60 14.55 -15.25
CA LEU A 174 -13.41 13.98 -16.33
C LEU A 174 -14.67 14.80 -16.62
N ASP A 175 -15.37 15.29 -15.60
CA ASP A 175 -16.67 15.97 -15.79
C ASP A 175 -16.52 17.49 -15.94
N THR A 176 -15.58 18.11 -15.21
CA THR A 176 -15.40 19.58 -15.23
C THR A 176 -14.36 20.01 -16.26
N LEU A 177 -13.15 19.45 -16.20
CA LEU A 177 -12.08 19.76 -17.15
C LEU A 177 -12.29 19.07 -18.52
N LYS A 178 -13.20 18.10 -18.61
CA LYS A 178 -13.47 17.29 -19.81
C LYS A 178 -12.21 16.67 -20.41
N THR A 179 -11.28 16.31 -19.55
CA THR A 179 -9.99 15.75 -19.96
C THR A 179 -10.13 14.27 -20.31
N SER A 180 -9.20 13.74 -21.08
CA SER A 180 -9.15 12.30 -21.37
C SER A 180 -8.51 11.53 -20.20
N THR A 181 -8.61 10.20 -20.22
CA THR A 181 -7.91 9.33 -19.27
C THR A 181 -6.39 9.57 -19.22
N VAL A 182 -5.79 10.00 -20.34
CA VAL A 182 -4.39 10.42 -20.39
C VAL A 182 -4.16 11.71 -19.61
N GLY A 183 -5.04 12.70 -19.78
CA GLY A 183 -4.93 13.95 -19.04
C GLY A 183 -5.10 13.77 -17.53
N LEU A 184 -5.95 12.83 -17.11
CA LEU A 184 -6.05 12.40 -15.72
C LEU A 184 -4.75 11.74 -15.23
N GLY A 185 -4.15 10.83 -16.02
CA GLY A 185 -2.86 10.23 -15.67
C GLY A 185 -1.72 11.26 -15.55
N ILE A 186 -1.71 12.27 -16.41
CA ILE A 186 -0.76 13.40 -16.33
C ILE A 186 -1.00 14.24 -15.07
N LEU A 187 -2.27 14.49 -14.72
CA LEU A 187 -2.64 15.25 -13.52
C LEU A 187 -2.15 14.55 -12.25
N GLU A 188 -2.42 13.25 -12.12
CA GLU A 188 -1.98 12.43 -10.99
C GLU A 188 -0.46 12.30 -10.94
N ALA A 189 0.21 12.09 -12.08
CA ALA A 189 1.67 12.07 -12.14
C ALA A 189 2.28 13.42 -11.70
N SER A 190 1.67 14.55 -12.08
CA SER A 190 2.10 15.89 -11.67
C SER A 190 1.93 16.10 -10.16
N ALA A 191 0.83 15.59 -9.58
CA ALA A 191 0.60 15.62 -8.14
C ALA A 191 1.66 14.79 -7.39
N ALA A 192 1.97 13.58 -7.87
CA ALA A 192 3.00 12.71 -7.29
C ALA A 192 4.41 13.33 -7.37
N VAL A 193 4.74 14.04 -8.46
CA VAL A 193 5.99 14.83 -8.57
C VAL A 193 6.02 15.93 -7.51
N GLY A 194 4.91 16.65 -7.30
CA GLY A 194 4.80 17.67 -6.26
C GLY A 194 5.04 17.12 -4.85
N ILE A 195 4.45 15.96 -4.54
CA ILE A 195 4.67 15.23 -3.27
C ILE A 195 6.15 14.88 -3.11
N THR A 196 6.78 14.34 -4.15
CA THR A 196 8.19 13.93 -4.13
C THR A 196 9.14 15.12 -3.93
N VAL A 197 8.92 16.22 -4.66
CA VAL A 197 9.72 17.44 -4.52
C VAL A 197 9.54 18.04 -3.12
N GLY A 198 8.30 18.07 -2.60
CA GLY A 198 8.02 18.53 -1.25
C GLY A 198 8.71 17.67 -0.19
N SER A 199 8.73 16.35 -0.37
CA SER A 199 9.40 15.41 0.53
C SER A 199 10.93 15.56 0.54
N ILE A 200 11.55 16.03 -0.54
CA ILE A 200 13.00 16.28 -0.60
C ILE A 200 13.35 17.65 -0.01
N ALA A 201 12.43 18.62 -0.08
CA ALA A 201 12.66 20.00 0.34
C ALA A 201 12.51 20.24 1.85
N ILE A 202 11.83 19.35 2.58
CA ILE A 202 11.58 19.40 4.03
C ILE A 202 12.54 18.46 4.75
#